data_AF-A0A2K8SLR5-F1
#
_entry.id   AF-A0A2K8SLR5-F1
#
_cell.length_a   1.000
_cell.length_b   1.000
_cell.length_c   1.000
_cell.angle_alpha   90.00
_cell.angle_beta   90.00
_cell.angle_gamma   90.00
#
_symmetry.space_group_name_H-M   'P 1'
#
loop_
_entity.id
_entity.type
_entity.pdbx_description
1 polymer ?
#
loop_
_entity_poly.entity_id
_entity_poly.type
_entity_poly.pdbx_seq_one_letter_code
_entity_poly.pdbx_strand_id
1 'polypeptide(L)' 'MRLHLMRSRSLQDFIDMRPDAREVRKALAVKLVYQGYLCDEIQTILDVSRGSITGWKQAYRGRRGSRGGRI' A
#
# COMPACT_ATOMS: atom_id res chain seq x y z
N MET A 1 25.93 5.24 10.22
CA MET A 1 24.73 5.67 9.47
C MET A 1 23.55 4.81 9.89
N ARG A 2 22.50 5.38 10.51
CA ARG A 2 21.32 4.61 10.97
C ARG A 2 20.05 5.43 10.78
N LEU A 3 19.59 5.53 9.53
CA LEU A 3 18.38 6.25 9.10
C LEU A 3 17.17 5.31 8.91
N HIS A 4 17.14 4.14 9.56
CA HIS A 4 16.04 3.17 9.41
C HIS A 4 15.05 3.15 10.57
N LEU A 5 15.29 3.85 11.69
CA LEU A 5 14.47 3.72 12.90
C LEU A 5 13.52 4.89 13.19
N MET A 6 13.66 6.05 12.53
CA MET A 6 12.80 7.23 12.77
C MET A 6 11.64 7.40 11.77
N ARG A 7 11.46 6.53 10.77
CA ARG A 7 10.58 6.80 9.62
C ARG A 7 9.18 6.17 9.63
N SER A 8 8.84 5.28 10.57
CA SER A 8 7.59 4.51 10.47
C SER A 8 6.52 4.90 11.49
N ARG A 9 6.88 5.43 12.67
CA ARG A 9 5.90 5.64 13.74
C ARG A 9 4.91 6.76 13.42
N SER A 10 5.40 7.92 13.00
CA SER A 10 4.54 9.07 12.68
C SER A 10 3.58 8.83 11.51
N LEU A 11 3.99 8.05 10.50
CA LEU A 11 3.13 7.73 9.36
C LEU A 11 2.05 6.72 9.76
N GLN A 12 2.41 5.67 10.49
CA GLN A 12 1.46 4.67 10.95
C GLN A 12 0.48 5.29 11.95
N ASP A 13 0.96 6.10 12.90
CA ASP A 13 0.12 6.83 13.85
C ASP A 13 -0.86 7.76 13.11
N PHE A 14 -0.41 8.46 12.07
CA PHE A 14 -1.28 9.32 11.26
C PHE A 14 -2.36 8.54 10.50
N ILE A 15 -2.01 7.37 9.98
CA ILE A 15 -2.96 6.50 9.30
C ILE A 15 -3.96 5.92 10.30
N ASP A 16 -3.49 5.49 11.47
CA ASP A 16 -4.32 4.89 12.53
C ASP A 16 -5.26 5.88 13.20
N MET A 17 -4.94 7.17 13.18
CA MET A 17 -5.85 8.25 13.57
C MET A 17 -7.03 8.45 12.62
N ARG A 18 -7.05 7.82 11.44
CA ARG A 18 -8.17 7.91 10.50
C ARG A 18 -9.22 6.83 10.81
N PRO A 19 -10.52 7.15 10.76
CA PRO A 19 -11.59 6.16 10.95
C PRO A 19 -11.49 4.99 9.95
N ASP A 20 -10.95 5.25 8.75
CA ASP A 20 -10.76 4.26 7.69
C ASP A 20 -9.28 3.92 7.44
N ALA A 21 -8.48 3.82 8.50
CA ALA A 21 -7.05 3.51 8.44
C ALA A 21 -6.71 2.37 7.45
N ARG A 22 -7.53 1.31 7.44
CA ARG A 22 -7.37 0.16 6.54
C ARG A 22 -7.54 0.53 5.06
N GLU A 23 -8.54 1.33 4.71
CA GLU A 23 -8.76 1.78 3.33
C GLU A 23 -7.70 2.81 2.91
N VAL A 24 -7.22 3.63 3.85
CA VAL A 24 -6.09 4.54 3.63
C VAL A 24 -4.81 3.76 3.29
N ARG A 25 -4.45 2.73 4.08
CA ARG A 25 -3.29 1.86 3.77
C ARG A 25 -3.43 1.19 2.42
N LYS A 26 -4.63 0.71 2.10
CA LYS A 26 -4.93 0.07 0.81
C LYS A 26 -4.77 1.04 -0.37
N ALA A 27 -5.31 2.25 -0.27
CA ALA A 27 -5.17 3.26 -1.32
C ALA A 27 -3.70 3.67 -1.53
N LEU A 28 -2.95 3.87 -0.44
CA LEU A 28 -1.52 4.15 -0.48
C LEU A 28 -0.73 3.00 -1.10
N ALA A 29 -0.97 1.76 -0.68
CA ALA A 29 -0.30 0.58 -1.21
C ALA A 29 -0.54 0.44 -2.72
N VAL A 30 -1.79 0.60 -3.18
CA VAL A 30 -2.12 0.56 -4.61
C VAL A 30 -1.40 1.68 -5.37
N LYS A 31 -1.41 2.91 -4.86
CA LYS A 31 -0.70 4.04 -5.48
C LYS A 31 0.80 3.76 -5.60
N LEU A 32 1.45 3.28 -4.54
CA LEU A 32 2.88 2.98 -4.53
C LEU A 32 3.24 1.88 -5.53
N VAL A 33 2.42 0.82 -5.64
CA VAL A 33 2.58 -0.21 -6.67
C VAL A 33 2.58 0.39 -8.07
N TYR A 34 1.66 1.32 -8.37
CA TYR A 34 1.61 1.98 -9.67
C TYR A 34 2.76 2.96 -9.92
N GLN A 35 3.37 3.49 -8.85
CA GLN A 35 4.58 4.30 -8.93
C GLN A 35 5.86 3.48 -9.12
N GLY A 36 5.76 2.14 -9.16
CA GLY A 36 6.87 1.24 -9.43
C GLY A 36 7.61 0.75 -8.17
N TYR A 37 7.10 1.04 -6.97
CA TYR A 37 7.68 0.50 -5.73
C TYR A 37 7.51 -1.01 -5.65
N LEU A 38 8.53 -1.68 -5.12
CA LEU A 38 8.49 -3.12 -4.90
C LEU A 38 7.56 -3.46 -3.73
N CYS A 39 6.92 -4.64 -3.79
CA CYS A 39 6.05 -5.08 -2.71
C CYS A 39 6.81 -5.14 -1.37
N ASP A 40 8.10 -5.49 -1.35
CA ASP A 40 8.91 -5.58 -0.14
C ASP A 40 9.17 -4.20 0.50
N GLU A 41 9.34 -3.16 -0.32
CA GLU A 41 9.45 -1.78 0.14
C GLU A 41 8.12 -1.29 0.73
N ILE A 42 7.02 -1.58 0.05
CA ILE A 42 5.67 -1.19 0.48
C ILE A 42 5.28 -1.89 1.80
N GLN A 43 5.65 -3.18 1.96
CA GLN A 43 5.48 -3.90 3.22
C GLN A 43 6.18 -3.18 4.36
N THR A 44 7.42 -2.74 4.13
CA THR A 44 8.21 -2.01 5.14
C THR A 44 7.64 -0.62 5.45
N ILE A 45 7.10 0.08 4.44
CA ILE A 45 6.55 1.44 4.60
C ILE A 45 5.20 1.44 5.32
N LEU A 46 4.31 0.51 4.98
CA LEU A 46 2.91 0.50 5.46
C LEU A 46 2.63 -0.56 6.53
N ASP A 47 3.60 -1.41 6.86
CA ASP A 47 3.46 -2.55 7.78
C ASP A 47 2.27 -3.46 7.41
N VAL A 48 2.22 -3.84 6.13
CA VAL A 48 1.17 -4.70 5.57
C VAL A 48 1.82 -5.91 4.94
N SER A 49 1.07 -7.01 4.77
CA SER A 49 1.60 -8.21 4.12
C SER A 49 1.63 -8.08 2.60
N ARG A 50 2.58 -8.77 1.95
CA ARG A 50 2.63 -8.89 0.49
C ARG A 50 1.31 -9.37 -0.12
N GLY A 51 0.67 -10.35 0.51
CA GLY A 51 -0.62 -10.90 0.08
C GLY A 51 -1.74 -9.84 0.10
N SER A 52 -1.72 -8.92 1.07
CA SER A 52 -2.66 -7.80 1.12
C SER A 52 -2.46 -6.86 -0.06
N ILE A 53 -1.20 -6.50 -0.35
CA ILE A 53 -0.86 -5.62 -1.47
C ILE A 53 -1.31 -6.23 -2.81
N THR A 54 -1.03 -7.51 -3.04
CA THR A 54 -1.43 -8.20 -4.28
C THR A 54 -2.95 -8.29 -4.41
N GLY A 55 -3.66 -8.60 -3.32
CA GLY A 55 -5.12 -8.64 -3.31
C GLY A 55 -5.74 -7.27 -3.58
N TRP A 56 -5.17 -6.20 -3.00
CA TRP A 56 -5.64 -4.83 -3.23
C TRP A 56 -5.37 -4.34 -4.65
N LYS A 57 -4.19 -4.67 -5.21
CA LYS A 57 -3.88 -4.41 -6.61
C LYS A 57 -4.87 -5.08 -7.55
N GLN A 58 -5.18 -6.36 -7.31
CA GLN A 58 -6.15 -7.12 -8.11
C GLN A 58 -7.56 -6.54 -7.97
N ALA A 59 -8.00 -6.22 -6.75
CA ALA A 59 -9.31 -5.59 -6.52
C ALA A 59 -9.44 -4.23 -7.21
N TYR A 60 -8.38 -3.41 -7.18
CA TYR A 60 -8.34 -2.12 -7.90
C TYR A 60 -8.37 -2.31 -9.42
N ARG A 61 -7.58 -3.27 -9.94
CA ARG A 61 -7.58 -3.62 -11.35
C ARG A 61 -8.95 -4.14 -11.81
N GLY A 62 -9.59 -4.99 -11.01
CA GLY A 62 -10.94 -5.52 -11.27
C GLY A 62 -11.99 -4.40 -11.32
N ARG A 63 -11.88 -3.38 -10.47
CA ARG A 63 -12.74 -2.17 -10.53
C ARG A 63 -12.49 -1.30 -11.76
N ARG A 64 -11.26 -1.25 -12.30
CA ARG A 64 -10.99 -0.68 -13.62
C ARG A 64 -11.29 -1.66 -14.78
N GLY A 65 -11.49 -2.94 -14.46
CA GLY A 65 -11.42 -4.09 -15.36
C GLY A 65 -12.69 -4.40 -16.16
N SER A 66 -13.69 -3.52 -16.19
CA SER A 66 -14.64 -3.46 -17.31
C SER A 66 -14.09 -2.65 -18.49
N ARG A 67 -12.88 -2.09 -18.40
CA ARG A 67 -12.13 -1.53 -19.55
C ARG A 67 -10.64 -1.81 -19.41
N GLY A 68 -10.19 -2.91 -20.02
CA GLY A 68 -8.81 -3.04 -20.52
C GLY A 68 -7.93 -4.09 -19.85
N GLY A 69 -7.82 -5.24 -20.51
CA GLY A 69 -6.53 -5.74 -21.00
C GLY A 69 -5.62 -6.51 -20.03
N ARG A 70 -5.44 -7.80 -20.39
CA ARG A 70 -4.41 -8.80 -20.02
C ARG A 70 -3.12 -8.29 -19.36
N ILE A 71 -2.75 -8.98 -18.29
CA ILE A 71 -1.42 -9.55 -18.03
C ILE A 71 -1.67 -10.94 -17.49
#